data_AF-A0A850JD90-F1
#
_entry.id   AF-A0A850JD90-F1
#
_cell.length_a   1.000
_cell.length_b   1.000
_cell.length_c   1.000
_cell.angle_alpha   90.00
_cell.angle_beta   90.00
_cell.angle_gamma   90.00
#
_symmetry.space_group_name_H-M   'P 1'
#
loop_
_entity.id
_entity.type
_entity.pdbx_description
1 polymer ?
#
loop_
_entity_poly.entity_id
_entity_poly.type
_entity_poly.pdbx_seq_one_letter_code
_entity_poly.pdbx_strand_id
1 'polypeptide(L)' 'MKNARTAELERDFPAWMVWVSRQGACWGAVRRDPKSNLTPTVIADSEDELRAALAVQPSGGELSR' A
#
# COMPACT_ATOMS: atom_id res chain seq x y z
N MET A 1 12.69 4.42 -13.36
CA MET A 1 12.69 2.95 -13.18
C MET A 1 11.82 2.63 -11.98
N LYS A 2 10.87 1.70 -12.10
CA LYS A 2 10.05 1.26 -10.97
C LYS A 2 10.93 0.36 -10.09
N ASN A 3 10.97 0.63 -8.78
CA ASN A 3 11.81 -0.13 -7.85
C ASN A 3 11.25 -1.55 -7.71
N ALA A 4 12.09 -2.59 -7.84
CA ALA A 4 11.67 -3.99 -7.73
C ALA A 4 10.85 -4.25 -6.44
N ARG A 5 11.28 -3.66 -5.32
CA ARG A 5 10.61 -3.77 -4.02
C ARG A 5 9.16 -3.26 -4.01
N THR A 6 8.90 -2.13 -4.69
CA THR A 6 7.53 -1.61 -4.80
C THR A 6 6.63 -2.52 -5.65
N ALA A 7 7.20 -3.23 -6.62
CA ALA A 7 6.45 -4.17 -7.45
C ALA A 7 6.09 -5.46 -6.67
N GLU A 8 6.95 -5.91 -5.75
CA GLU A 8 6.66 -7.05 -4.87
C GLU A 8 5.51 -6.73 -3.91
N LEU A 9 5.53 -5.58 -3.23
CA LEU A 9 4.41 -5.18 -2.37
C LEU A 9 3.10 -5.04 -3.16
N GLU A 10 3.12 -4.48 -4.37
CA GLU A 10 1.90 -4.39 -5.18
C GLU A 10 1.37 -5.76 -5.63
N ARG A 11 2.22 -6.78 -5.71
CA ARG A 11 1.80 -8.16 -5.98
C ARG A 11 1.15 -8.79 -4.76
N ASP A 12 1.72 -8.54 -3.58
CA ASP A 12 1.18 -9.01 -2.29
C ASP A 12 -0.13 -8.28 -1.93
N PHE A 13 -0.25 -7.00 -2.31
CA PHE A 13 -1.37 -6.12 -1.99
C PHE A 13 -1.95 -5.45 -3.25
N PRO A 14 -2.70 -6.18 -4.10
CA PRO A 14 -3.14 -5.71 -5.41
C PRO A 14 -4.13 -4.53 -5.38
N ALA A 15 -4.78 -4.27 -4.25
CA ALA A 15 -5.65 -3.12 -4.04
C ALA A 15 -4.89 -1.79 -3.90
N TRP A 16 -3.56 -1.84 -3.81
CA TRP A 16 -2.70 -0.72 -3.49
C TRP A 16 -1.71 -0.43 -4.62
N MET A 17 -1.32 0.83 -4.73
CA MET A 17 -0.25 1.32 -5.59
C MET A 17 0.83 1.90 -4.68
N VAL A 18 2.04 1.35 -4.77
CA VAL A 18 3.10 1.59 -3.80
C VAL A 18 4.15 2.50 -4.40
N TRP A 19 4.62 3.45 -3.60
CA TRP A 19 5.69 4.35 -3.93
C TRP A 19 6.66 4.45 -2.76
N VAL A 20 7.89 4.84 -3.06
CA VAL A 20 8.94 5.08 -2.08
C VAL A 20 9.63 6.37 -2.46
N SER A 21 9.96 7.20 -1.47
CA SER A 21 10.70 8.43 -1.74
C SER A 21 12.10 8.14 -2.28
N ARG A 22 12.68 9.12 -2.97
CA ARG A 22 13.92 8.98 -3.74
C ARG A 22 15.14 8.51 -2.92
N GLN A 23 15.09 8.63 -1.60
CA GLN A 23 16.14 8.19 -0.68
C GLN A 23 15.76 6.94 0.13
N GLY A 24 14.60 6.33 -0.12
CA GLY A 24 14.08 5.26 0.75
C GLY A 24 13.64 5.74 2.13
N ALA A 25 13.57 7.06 2.34
CA ALA A 25 13.29 7.69 3.62
C ALA A 25 11.81 7.60 4.04
N CYS A 26 10.92 7.32 3.09
CA CYS A 26 9.53 7.04 3.39
C CYS A 26 8.91 6.15 2.33
N TRP A 27 8.03 5.27 2.78
CA TRP A 27 7.23 4.35 2.00
C TRP A 27 5.78 4.81 2.03
N GLY A 28 5.11 4.71 0.90
CA GLY A 28 3.71 5.08 0.81
C GLY A 28 2.94 4.16 -0.11
N ALA A 29 1.66 3.98 0.20
CA ALA A 29 0.73 3.26 -0.64
C ALA A 29 -0.57 4.05 -0.75
N VAL A 30 -1.11 4.12 -1.97
CA VAL A 30 -2.43 4.70 -2.23
C VAL A 30 -3.36 3.61 -2.72
N ARG A 31 -4.63 3.66 -2.34
CA ARG A 31 -5.62 2.73 -2.89
C ARG A 31 -5.78 2.96 -4.38
N ARG A 32 -5.90 1.87 -5.13
CA ARG A 32 -6.23 1.91 -6.56
C ARG A 32 -7.69 2.26 -6.81
N ASP A 33 -8.57 1.96 -5.85
CA ASP A 33 -9.98 2.34 -5.92
C ASP A 33 -10.22 3.67 -5.16
N PRO A 34 -10.43 4.78 -5.89
CA PRO A 34 -10.66 6.09 -5.28
C PRO A 34 -12.08 6.27 -4.74
N LYS A 35 -12.99 5.30 -4.97
CA LYS A 35 -14.40 5.36 -4.55
C LYS A 35 -14.66 4.63 -3.23
N SER A 36 -13.65 3.93 -2.71
CA SER A 36 -13.74 3.21 -1.45
C SER A 36 -13.76 4.19 -0.26
N ASN A 37 -14.66 3.98 0.70
CA ASN A 37 -14.69 4.72 1.97
C ASN A 37 -13.56 4.31 2.94
N LEU A 38 -12.57 3.56 2.44
CA LEU A 38 -11.44 3.06 3.21
C LEU A 38 -10.29 4.06 3.17
N THR A 39 -9.32 3.87 4.08
CA THR A 39 -8.12 4.70 4.16
C THR A 39 -7.48 4.84 2.76
N PRO A 40 -7.41 6.07 2.21
CA PRO A 40 -6.99 6.27 0.83
C PRO A 40 -5.47 6.20 0.66
N THR A 41 -4.72 6.46 1.73
CA THR A 41 -3.26 6.53 1.71
C THR A 41 -2.70 6.01 3.04
N VAL A 42 -1.65 5.19 2.96
CA VAL A 42 -0.86 4.71 4.09
C VAL A 42 0.58 5.17 3.87
N ILE A 43 1.21 5.72 4.91
CA ILE A 43 2.61 6.16 4.90
C ILE A 43 3.34 5.47 6.05
N ALA A 44 4.56 5.04 5.81
CA ALA A 44 5.42 4.38 6.78
C ALA A 44 6.88 4.79 6.57
N ASP A 45 7.71 4.63 7.60
CA ASP A 45 9.13 4.96 7.54
C ASP A 45 9.94 3.80 6.93
N SER A 46 9.37 2.60 6.85
CA SER A 46 10.00 1.40 6.30
C SER A 46 9.06 0.51 5.46
N GLU A 47 9.64 -0.41 4.70
CA GLU A 47 8.89 -1.40 3.90
C GLU A 47 8.06 -2.33 4.79
N ASP A 48 8.65 -2.84 5.88
CA ASP A 48 7.98 -3.76 6.81
C ASP A 48 6.80 -3.10 7.52
N GLU A 49 6.96 -1.85 7.96
CA GLU A 49 5.85 -1.08 8.53
C GLU A 49 4.75 -0.85 7.51
N LEU A 50 5.10 -0.53 6.25
CA LEU A 50 4.10 -0.40 5.21
C LEU A 50 3.37 -1.72 4.98
N ARG A 51 4.09 -2.84 4.88
CA ARG A 51 3.52 -4.19 4.70
C ARG A 51 2.60 -4.56 5.86
N ALA A 52 3.00 -4.29 7.10
CA ALA A 52 2.17 -4.52 8.28
C ALA A 52 0.91 -3.64 8.27
N ALA A 53 1.05 -2.36 7.92
CA ALA A 53 -0.07 -1.43 7.81
C ALA A 53 -1.04 -1.85 6.70
N LEU A 54 -0.54 -2.30 5.54
CA LEU A 54 -1.36 -2.80 4.44
C LEU A 54 -2.10 -4.09 4.80
N ALA A 55 -1.47 -4.99 5.58
CA ALA A 55 -2.07 -6.25 6.01
C ALA A 55 -3.25 -6.08 6.97
N VAL A 56 -3.28 -5.00 7.76
CA VAL A 56 -4.42 -4.68 8.65
C VAL A 56 -5.51 -3.87 7.97
N GLN A 57 -5.26 -3.33 6.78
CA GLN A 57 -6.27 -2.59 6.04
C GLN A 57 -7.26 -3.56 5.39
N PRO A 58 -8.57 -3.30 5.50
CA PRO A 58 -9.56 -4.15 4.88
C PRO A 58 -9.33 -4.21 3.36
N SER A 59 -9.22 -5.42 2.82
CA SER A 59 -9.36 -5.64 1.39
C SER A 59 -10.82 -5.29 1.07
N GLY A 60 -11.11 -4.39 0.14
CA GLY A 60 -12.46 -3.85 -0.06
C GLY A 60 -13.59 -4.88 -0.27
N GLY A 61 -13.26 -6.18 -0.42
CA GLY A 61 -14.22 -7.29 -0.44
C GLY A 61 -14.68 -7.83 0.93
N GLU A 62 -14.08 -7.42 2.06
CA GLU A 62 -14.46 -7.92 3.40
C GLU A 62 -15.59 -7.14 4.09
N LEU A 63 -16.00 -5.97 3.55
CA LEU A 63 -17.13 -5.20 4.08
C LEU A 63 -18.49 -5.65 3.52
N SER A 64 -18.61 -6.88 3.02
CA SER A 64 -19.86 -7.39 2.43
C SER A 64 -20.15 -8.84 2.79
N ARG A 65 -20.06 -9.18 4.09
CA ARG A 65 -20.71 -10.39 4.59
C ARG A 65 -21.42 -10.17 5.92
#